data_AF-M6WDR9-F1
#
_entry.id   AF-M6WDR9-F1
#
_cell.length_a   1.000
_cell.length_b   1.000
_cell.length_c   1.000
_cell.angle_alpha   90.00
_cell.angle_beta   90.00
_cell.angle_gamma   90.00
#
_symmetry.space_group_name_H-M   'P 1'
#
loop_
_entity.id
_entity.type
_entity.pdbx_description
1 polymer ?
#
loop_
_entity_poly.entity_id
_entity_poly.type
_entity_poly.pdbx_seq_one_letter_code
_entity_poly.pdbx_strand_id
1 'polypeptide(L)'
;MNMGTYDPNAPNGGIKYEIYQADLQIAEAREKLKDNEKVYFSKNYDQANAKRTEDFFGDLWNRIQSFESSKEKLKLLEDAVSNPGQTLVQKVNSLLNPANLVLISVFGNQGAAQVKSQLQGLVDALSKTVKDNENGNVEKQKLPFAVEKFSSSLDPILTHSDGLLSQFDNTDKGNLSEFTTRMGNISSFLNSFATNYNFNPGYLEIGDFNVWNTALSNSLSKW
;
A
#
# COMPACT_ATOMS: atom_id res chain seq x y z
N MET A 1 -63.11 -95.63 -13.17
CA MET A 1 -62.87 -94.65 -12.09
C MET A 1 -62.04 -95.34 -11.03
N ASN A 2 -60.82 -94.88 -10.77
CA ASN A 2 -60.15 -95.21 -9.53
C ASN A 2 -59.20 -94.08 -9.16
N MET A 3 -59.43 -93.50 -7.98
CA MET A 3 -58.56 -92.54 -7.33
C MET A 3 -57.18 -93.16 -7.14
N GLY A 4 -56.14 -92.38 -7.39
CA GLY A 4 -54.75 -92.83 -7.44
C GLY A 4 -54.34 -93.65 -6.24
N THR A 5 -53.85 -94.85 -6.50
CA THR A 5 -53.09 -95.64 -5.54
C THR A 5 -51.73 -94.98 -5.34
N TYR A 6 -51.44 -94.59 -4.11
CA TYR A 6 -50.11 -94.16 -3.66
C TYR A 6 -49.11 -95.30 -3.88
N ASP A 7 -48.08 -95.06 -4.71
CA ASP A 7 -46.95 -95.98 -4.90
C ASP A 7 -45.87 -95.68 -3.83
N PRO A 8 -45.61 -96.59 -2.88
CA PRO A 8 -44.63 -96.39 -1.81
C PRO A 8 -43.16 -96.44 -2.29
N ASN A 9 -42.89 -96.82 -3.54
CA ASN A 9 -41.53 -97.02 -4.08
C ASN A 9 -41.01 -95.85 -4.93
N ALA A 10 -41.76 -94.75 -5.07
CA ALA A 10 -41.32 -93.53 -5.73
C ALA A 10 -41.55 -92.29 -4.82
N PRO A 11 -40.72 -92.08 -3.78
CA PRO A 11 -40.89 -90.97 -2.85
C PRO A 11 -40.63 -89.59 -3.48
N ASN A 12 -40.09 -89.55 -4.72
CA ASN A 12 -39.66 -88.34 -5.43
C ASN A 12 -40.51 -88.06 -6.68
N GLY A 13 -41.83 -88.22 -6.62
CA GLY A 13 -42.71 -87.97 -7.76
C GLY A 13 -44.03 -87.32 -7.36
N GLY A 14 -44.32 -86.15 -7.93
CA GLY A 14 -45.58 -85.43 -7.78
C GLY A 14 -45.43 -83.93 -7.49
N ILE A 15 -46.52 -83.18 -7.69
CA ILE A 15 -46.58 -81.71 -7.61
C ILE A 15 -45.92 -81.15 -6.34
N LYS A 16 -46.02 -81.84 -5.19
CA LYS A 16 -45.37 -81.40 -3.93
C LYS A 16 -43.83 -81.42 -4.00
N TYR A 17 -43.25 -82.43 -4.64
CA TYR A 17 -41.81 -82.52 -4.83
C TYR A 17 -41.32 -81.46 -5.84
N GLU A 18 -42.09 -81.21 -6.89
CA GLU A 18 -41.82 -80.14 -7.87
C GLU A 18 -41.90 -78.75 -7.25
N ILE A 19 -42.90 -78.48 -6.40
CA ILE A 19 -43.00 -77.24 -5.63
C ILE A 19 -41.80 -77.08 -4.70
N TYR A 20 -41.41 -78.14 -3.97
CA TYR A 20 -40.26 -78.09 -3.08
C TYR A 20 -38.94 -77.82 -3.84
N GLN A 21 -38.75 -78.44 -5.00
CA GLN A 21 -37.60 -78.17 -5.88
C GLN A 21 -37.64 -76.76 -6.45
N ALA A 22 -38.81 -76.25 -6.84
CA ALA A 22 -38.97 -74.88 -7.28
C ALA A 22 -38.67 -73.87 -6.16
N ASP A 23 -39.13 -74.12 -4.92
CA ASP A 23 -38.84 -73.29 -3.77
C ASP A 23 -37.34 -73.28 -3.43
N LEU A 24 -36.66 -74.41 -3.54
CA LEU A 24 -35.21 -74.50 -3.41
C LEU A 24 -34.49 -73.68 -4.50
N GLN A 25 -34.90 -73.82 -5.76
CA GLN A 25 -34.33 -73.04 -6.87
C GLN A 25 -34.58 -71.54 -6.71
N ILE A 26 -35.76 -71.14 -6.22
CA ILE A 26 -36.09 -69.75 -5.91
C ILE A 26 -35.23 -69.23 -4.76
N ALA A 27 -35.02 -70.03 -3.71
CA ALA A 27 -34.16 -69.65 -2.59
C ALA A 27 -32.69 -69.48 -3.05
N GLU A 28 -32.17 -70.40 -3.85
CA GLU A 28 -30.83 -70.28 -4.43
C GLU A 28 -30.68 -69.08 -5.37
N ALA A 29 -31.70 -68.81 -6.20
CA ALA A 29 -31.72 -67.64 -7.07
C ALA A 29 -31.74 -66.33 -6.26
N ARG A 30 -32.48 -66.27 -5.14
CA ARG A 30 -32.52 -65.10 -4.24
C ARG A 30 -31.17 -64.84 -3.58
N GLU A 31 -30.46 -65.86 -3.11
CA GLU A 31 -29.14 -65.67 -2.53
C GLU A 31 -28.11 -65.23 -3.58
N LYS A 32 -28.13 -65.81 -4.79
CA LYS A 32 -27.29 -65.34 -5.91
C LYS A 32 -27.56 -63.89 -6.29
N LEU A 33 -28.82 -63.45 -6.23
CA LEU A 33 -29.17 -62.04 -6.49
C LEU A 33 -28.60 -61.12 -5.42
N LYS A 34 -28.71 -61.47 -4.14
CA LYS A 34 -28.11 -60.67 -3.04
C LYS A 34 -26.59 -60.57 -3.17
N ASP A 35 -25.92 -61.66 -3.51
CA ASP A 35 -24.47 -61.64 -3.73
C ASP A 35 -24.09 -60.76 -4.91
N ASN A 36 -24.85 -60.84 -6.01
CA ASN A 36 -24.66 -59.97 -7.17
C ASN A 36 -24.93 -58.49 -6.85
N GLU A 37 -25.97 -58.18 -6.07
CA GLU A 37 -26.26 -56.82 -5.60
C GLU A 37 -25.09 -56.26 -4.77
N LYS A 38 -24.56 -57.06 -3.84
CA LYS A 38 -23.41 -56.66 -3.02
C LYS A 38 -22.17 -56.36 -3.86
N VAL A 39 -21.88 -57.19 -4.86
CA VAL A 39 -20.78 -56.96 -5.82
C VAL A 39 -21.05 -55.71 -6.67
N TYR A 40 -22.28 -55.51 -7.13
CA TYR A 40 -22.68 -54.35 -7.93
C TYR A 40 -22.52 -53.03 -7.14
N PHE A 41 -23.02 -52.98 -5.90
CA PHE A 41 -22.88 -51.80 -5.04
C PHE A 41 -21.42 -51.51 -4.69
N SER A 42 -20.61 -52.53 -4.39
CA SER A 42 -19.17 -52.35 -4.13
C SER A 42 -18.45 -51.79 -5.35
N LYS A 43 -18.65 -52.38 -6.53
CA LYS A 43 -18.02 -51.92 -7.78
C LYS A 43 -18.42 -50.49 -8.13
N ASN A 44 -19.69 -50.14 -7.98
CA ASN A 44 -20.17 -48.78 -8.23
C ASN A 44 -19.62 -47.78 -7.21
N TYR A 45 -19.49 -48.17 -5.94
CA TYR A 45 -18.88 -47.34 -4.90
C TYR A 45 -17.41 -47.05 -5.21
N ASP A 46 -16.65 -48.09 -5.56
CA ASP A 46 -15.24 -47.97 -5.94
C ASP A 46 -15.07 -47.12 -7.21
N GLN A 47 -15.94 -47.30 -8.20
CA GLN A 47 -15.95 -46.51 -9.43
C GLN A 47 -16.27 -45.03 -9.17
N ALA A 48 -17.26 -44.74 -8.32
CA ALA A 48 -17.61 -43.36 -7.96
C ALA A 48 -16.51 -42.68 -7.13
N ASN A 49 -15.82 -43.41 -6.25
CA ASN A 49 -14.66 -42.90 -5.52
C ASN A 49 -13.44 -42.69 -6.42
N ALA A 50 -13.19 -43.61 -7.35
CA ALA A 50 -12.14 -43.47 -8.35
C ALA A 50 -12.37 -42.20 -9.19
N LYS A 51 -13.59 -42.00 -9.69
CA LYS A 51 -13.96 -40.78 -10.44
C LYS A 51 -13.80 -39.51 -9.61
N ARG A 52 -14.27 -39.48 -8.37
CA ARG A 52 -14.08 -38.32 -7.47
C ARG A 52 -12.60 -38.00 -7.25
N THR A 53 -11.78 -39.03 -7.16
CA THR A 53 -10.32 -38.90 -6.98
C THR A 53 -9.66 -38.37 -8.25
N GLU A 54 -10.05 -38.87 -9.41
CA GLU A 54 -9.63 -38.38 -10.73
C GLU A 54 -10.00 -36.90 -10.92
N ASP A 55 -11.27 -36.54 -10.66
CA ASP A 55 -11.77 -35.17 -10.76
C ASP A 55 -10.99 -34.23 -9.81
N PHE A 56 -10.76 -34.67 -8.57
CA PHE A 56 -9.99 -33.91 -7.57
C PHE A 56 -8.54 -33.67 -8.01
N PHE A 57 -7.83 -34.72 -8.45
CA PHE A 57 -6.45 -34.57 -8.90
C PHE A 57 -6.36 -33.80 -10.22
N GLY A 58 -7.35 -33.91 -11.11
CA GLY A 58 -7.46 -33.10 -12.31
C GLY A 58 -7.62 -31.62 -12.00
N ASP A 59 -8.52 -31.25 -11.09
CA ASP A 59 -8.67 -29.86 -10.63
C ASP A 59 -7.40 -29.34 -9.94
N LEU A 60 -6.82 -30.13 -9.03
CA LEU A 60 -5.57 -29.78 -8.34
C LEU A 60 -4.44 -29.55 -9.34
N TRP A 61 -4.31 -30.42 -10.35
CA TRP A 61 -3.33 -30.28 -11.42
C TRP A 61 -3.52 -29.00 -12.22
N ASN A 62 -4.76 -28.71 -12.66
CA ASN A 62 -5.08 -27.49 -13.40
C ASN A 62 -4.76 -26.22 -12.59
N ARG A 63 -5.01 -26.25 -11.28
CA ARG A 63 -4.66 -25.15 -10.36
C ARG A 63 -3.16 -24.97 -10.23
N ILE A 64 -2.40 -26.05 -10.07
CA ILE A 64 -0.93 -26.02 -10.00
C ILE A 64 -0.36 -25.44 -11.30
N GLN A 65 -0.83 -25.90 -12.46
CA GLN A 65 -0.39 -25.38 -13.75
C GLN A 65 -0.70 -23.90 -13.92
N SER A 66 -1.91 -23.48 -13.51
CA SER A 66 -2.31 -22.07 -13.54
C SER A 66 -1.43 -21.22 -12.63
N PHE A 67 -1.11 -21.71 -11.43
CA PHE A 67 -0.23 -21.03 -10.48
C PHE A 67 1.20 -20.87 -11.03
N GLU A 68 1.79 -21.93 -11.57
CA GLU A 68 3.14 -21.85 -12.16
C GLU A 68 3.16 -20.89 -13.37
N SER A 69 2.12 -20.89 -14.21
CA SER A 69 2.00 -19.92 -15.29
C SER A 69 1.90 -18.48 -14.77
N SER A 70 1.11 -18.24 -13.73
CA SER A 70 1.00 -16.92 -13.09
C SER A 70 2.32 -16.46 -12.49
N LYS A 71 3.08 -17.37 -11.89
CA LYS A 71 4.40 -17.09 -11.31
C LYS A 71 5.43 -16.73 -12.39
N GLU A 72 5.45 -17.45 -13.50
CA GLU A 72 6.30 -17.13 -14.65
C GLU A 72 5.95 -15.74 -15.22
N LYS A 73 4.66 -15.45 -15.39
CA LYS A 73 4.18 -14.14 -15.85
C LYS A 73 4.58 -13.01 -14.91
N LEU A 74 4.47 -13.22 -13.59
CA LEU A 74 4.89 -12.25 -12.60
C LEU A 74 6.39 -11.95 -12.72
N LYS A 75 7.21 -13.00 -12.82
CA LYS A 75 8.66 -12.86 -12.99
C LYS A 75 9.02 -12.07 -14.26
N LEU A 76 8.36 -12.33 -15.39
CA LEU A 76 8.56 -11.57 -16.62
C LEU A 76 8.28 -10.08 -16.44
N LEU A 77 7.25 -9.72 -15.68
CA LEU A 77 6.95 -8.32 -15.37
C LEU A 77 8.00 -7.70 -14.43
N GLU A 78 8.37 -8.42 -13.37
CA GLU A 78 9.39 -7.99 -12.42
C GLU A 78 10.72 -7.73 -13.11
N ASP A 79 11.19 -8.68 -13.91
CA ASP A 79 12.45 -8.57 -14.66
C ASP A 79 12.42 -7.35 -15.59
N ALA A 80 11.28 -7.10 -16.26
CA ALA A 80 11.12 -5.97 -17.17
C ALA A 80 11.16 -4.59 -16.48
N VAL A 81 10.86 -4.51 -15.18
CA VAL A 81 10.88 -3.25 -14.41
C VAL A 81 11.99 -3.18 -13.35
N SER A 82 12.76 -4.25 -13.17
CA SER A 82 13.73 -4.40 -12.08
C SER A 82 14.97 -3.54 -12.22
N ASN A 83 15.32 -3.06 -13.42
CA ASN A 83 16.60 -2.40 -13.66
C ASN A 83 16.75 -1.10 -12.81
N PRO A 84 17.65 -1.06 -11.82
CA PRO A 84 17.79 0.10 -10.94
C PRO A 84 18.47 1.29 -11.64
N GLY A 85 19.18 1.06 -12.75
CA GLY A 85 19.84 2.10 -13.54
C GLY A 85 18.92 2.84 -14.52
N GLN A 86 17.65 2.44 -14.61
CA GLN A 86 16.67 3.09 -15.48
C GLN A 86 15.68 3.93 -14.69
N THR A 87 15.36 5.11 -15.18
CA THR A 87 14.26 5.93 -14.66
C THR A 87 12.92 5.27 -14.96
N LEU A 88 11.87 5.66 -14.22
CA LEU A 88 10.51 5.16 -14.46
C LEU A 88 10.07 5.38 -15.92
N VAL A 89 10.36 6.55 -16.49
CA VAL A 89 10.01 6.88 -17.88
C VAL A 89 10.75 5.96 -18.86
N GLN A 90 12.02 5.65 -18.61
CA GLN A 90 12.79 4.73 -19.46
C GLN A 90 12.24 3.30 -19.40
N LYS A 91 11.81 2.84 -18.22
CA LYS A 91 11.15 1.52 -18.06
C LYS A 91 9.84 1.46 -18.82
N VAL A 92 9.00 2.50 -18.67
CA VAL A 92 7.72 2.61 -19.39
C VAL A 92 7.95 2.65 -20.91
N ASN A 93 8.90 3.45 -21.39
CA ASN A 93 9.24 3.51 -22.82
C ASN A 93 9.75 2.15 -23.34
N SER A 94 10.47 1.40 -22.52
CA SER A 94 10.92 0.05 -22.87
C SER A 94 9.76 -0.93 -22.99
N LEU A 95 8.73 -0.82 -22.16
CA LEU A 95 7.50 -1.63 -22.25
C LEU A 95 6.60 -1.22 -23.43
N LEU A 96 6.60 0.06 -23.78
CA LEU A 96 5.88 0.60 -24.94
C LEU A 96 6.53 0.20 -26.27
N ASN A 97 7.84 -0.08 -26.27
CA ASN A 97 8.57 -0.49 -27.47
C ASN A 97 7.85 -1.64 -28.19
N PRO A 98 7.54 -1.52 -29.49
CA PRO A 98 6.90 -2.58 -30.27
C PRO A 98 7.67 -3.90 -30.26
N ALA A 99 9.01 -3.86 -30.16
CA ALA A 99 9.85 -5.05 -30.08
C ALA A 99 9.79 -5.74 -28.70
N ASN A 100 9.29 -5.05 -27.67
CA ASN A 100 9.11 -5.65 -26.35
C ASN A 100 7.79 -6.43 -26.30
N LEU A 101 7.94 -7.75 -26.22
CA LEU A 101 6.83 -8.71 -26.21
C LEU A 101 6.36 -9.09 -24.80
N VAL A 102 6.99 -8.60 -23.72
CA VAL A 102 6.67 -8.99 -22.34
C VAL A 102 5.18 -8.83 -22.03
N LEU A 103 4.59 -7.67 -22.36
CA LEU A 103 3.17 -7.42 -22.11
C LEU A 103 2.27 -8.38 -22.92
N ILE A 104 2.67 -8.75 -24.13
CA ILE A 104 1.93 -9.70 -24.99
C ILE A 104 2.03 -11.11 -24.40
N SER A 105 3.22 -11.52 -23.94
CA SER A 105 3.44 -12.82 -23.30
C SER A 105 2.63 -12.98 -22.01
N VAL A 106 2.44 -11.89 -21.25
CA VAL A 106 1.73 -11.92 -19.96
C VAL A 106 0.21 -11.83 -20.14
N PHE A 107 -0.25 -10.85 -20.92
CA PHE A 107 -1.67 -10.47 -21.01
C PHE A 107 -2.35 -10.86 -22.33
N GLY A 108 -1.61 -11.40 -23.30
CA GLY A 108 -2.10 -11.59 -24.67
C GLY A 108 -2.24 -10.26 -25.43
N ASN A 109 -2.58 -10.34 -26.72
CA ASN A 109 -2.60 -9.17 -27.61
C ASN A 109 -3.57 -8.07 -27.14
N GLN A 110 -4.79 -8.44 -26.73
CA GLN A 110 -5.81 -7.47 -26.31
C GLN A 110 -5.45 -6.80 -24.98
N GLY A 111 -5.03 -7.58 -23.98
CA GLY A 111 -4.61 -7.04 -22.68
C GLY A 111 -3.36 -6.17 -22.79
N ALA A 112 -2.38 -6.59 -23.61
CA ALA A 112 -1.19 -5.79 -23.89
C ALA A 112 -1.54 -4.44 -24.52
N ALA A 113 -2.49 -4.39 -25.46
CA ALA A 113 -2.91 -3.14 -26.09
C ALA A 113 -3.54 -2.17 -25.06
N GLN A 114 -4.36 -2.67 -24.14
CA GLN A 114 -4.96 -1.86 -23.06
C GLN A 114 -3.89 -1.29 -22.13
N VAL A 115 -2.96 -2.13 -21.67
CA VAL A 115 -1.85 -1.70 -20.80
C VAL A 115 -0.96 -0.70 -21.51
N LYS A 116 -0.61 -0.93 -22.78
CA LYS A 116 0.19 0.01 -23.58
C LYS A 116 -0.53 1.36 -23.74
N SER A 117 -1.86 1.37 -23.94
CA SER A 117 -2.62 2.61 -24.01
C SER A 117 -2.57 3.41 -22.70
N GLN A 118 -2.69 2.74 -21.55
CA GLN A 118 -2.58 3.39 -20.24
C GLN A 118 -1.17 3.93 -19.98
N LEU A 119 -0.14 3.14 -20.31
CA LEU A 119 1.26 3.54 -20.20
C LEU A 119 1.58 4.74 -21.11
N GLN A 120 1.05 4.76 -22.34
CA GLN A 120 1.20 5.89 -23.24
C GLN A 120 0.53 7.15 -22.66
N GLY A 121 -0.69 7.04 -22.13
CA GLY A 121 -1.37 8.15 -21.48
C GLY A 121 -0.58 8.73 -20.29
N LEU A 122 0.12 7.87 -19.53
CA LEU A 122 1.01 8.31 -18.46
C LEU A 122 2.24 9.05 -19.00
N VAL A 123 2.89 8.54 -20.04
CA VAL A 123 4.03 9.20 -20.69
C VAL A 123 3.61 10.55 -21.24
N ASP A 124 2.46 10.65 -21.90
CA ASP A 124 1.95 11.89 -22.46
C ASP A 124 1.66 12.91 -21.34
N ALA A 125 1.06 12.48 -20.23
CA ALA A 125 0.78 13.34 -19.09
C ALA A 125 2.06 13.88 -18.44
N LEU A 126 3.09 13.04 -18.28
CA LEU A 126 4.38 13.41 -17.70
C LEU A 126 5.23 14.26 -18.66
N SER A 127 5.10 14.05 -19.97
CA SER A 127 5.86 14.75 -20.99
C SER A 127 5.25 16.09 -21.40
N LYS A 128 4.07 16.45 -20.86
CA LYS A 128 3.47 17.77 -21.09
C LYS A 128 4.47 18.87 -20.77
N THR A 129 4.79 19.68 -21.77
CA THR A 129 5.65 20.85 -21.60
C THR A 129 4.80 22.09 -21.35
N VAL A 130 5.40 23.06 -20.67
CA VAL A 130 4.87 24.41 -20.46
C VAL A 130 5.97 25.39 -20.86
N LYS A 131 5.57 26.55 -21.40
CA LYS A 131 6.50 27.62 -21.74
C LYS A 131 6.84 28.41 -20.48
N ASP A 132 8.13 28.48 -20.18
CA ASP A 132 8.66 29.37 -19.16
C ASP A 132 8.80 30.77 -19.75
N ASN A 133 7.74 31.57 -19.65
CA ASN A 133 7.70 32.93 -20.20
C ASN A 133 8.69 33.88 -19.51
N GLU A 134 9.18 33.52 -18.31
CA GLU A 134 10.10 34.35 -17.54
C GLU A 134 11.57 34.12 -17.93
N ASN A 135 11.89 32.95 -18.50
CA ASN A 135 13.25 32.59 -18.95
C ASN A 135 13.34 32.47 -20.48
N GLY A 136 12.75 33.42 -21.22
CA GLY A 136 12.90 33.48 -22.67
C GLY A 136 12.09 32.45 -23.46
N ASN A 137 10.93 32.02 -22.93
CA ASN A 137 9.99 31.09 -23.58
C ASN A 137 10.54 29.68 -23.83
N VAL A 138 11.41 29.18 -22.96
CA VAL A 138 11.95 27.82 -23.05
C VAL A 138 10.85 26.81 -22.68
N GLU A 139 10.73 25.73 -23.44
CA GLU A 139 9.82 24.62 -23.11
C GLU A 139 10.43 23.74 -22.00
N LYS A 140 9.74 23.69 -20.86
CA LYS A 140 10.11 22.83 -19.72
C LYS A 140 9.02 21.80 -19.47
N GLN A 141 9.37 20.64 -18.93
CA GLN A 141 8.36 19.68 -18.46
C GLN A 141 7.52 20.30 -17.33
N LYS A 142 6.20 20.14 -17.42
CA LYS A 142 5.23 20.82 -16.56
C LYS A 142 5.45 20.57 -15.07
N LEU A 143 5.73 19.33 -14.69
CA LEU A 143 5.83 18.94 -13.27
C LEU A 143 7.11 19.50 -12.62
N PRO A 144 8.33 19.28 -13.16
CA PRO A 144 9.52 19.96 -12.65
C PRO A 144 9.37 21.49 -12.61
N PHE A 145 8.77 22.07 -13.66
CA PHE A 145 8.55 23.51 -13.73
C PHE A 145 7.60 24.03 -12.63
N ALA A 146 6.51 23.30 -12.33
CA ALA A 146 5.61 23.67 -11.24
C ALA A 146 6.30 23.63 -9.86
N VAL A 147 7.19 22.64 -9.65
CA VAL A 147 7.98 22.53 -8.41
C VAL A 147 9.00 23.67 -8.31
N GLU A 148 9.68 23.99 -9.41
CA GLU A 148 10.59 25.14 -9.50
C GLU A 148 9.86 26.44 -9.12
N LYS A 149 8.72 26.73 -9.76
CA LYS A 149 7.92 27.92 -9.48
C LYS A 149 7.38 27.97 -8.06
N PHE A 150 6.92 26.84 -7.52
CA PHE A 150 6.48 26.78 -6.14
C PHE A 150 7.63 27.10 -5.18
N SER A 151 8.81 26.53 -5.41
CA SER A 151 10.01 26.82 -4.59
C SER A 151 10.38 28.30 -4.66
N SER A 152 10.43 28.88 -5.88
CA SER A 152 10.70 30.31 -6.06
C SER A 152 9.64 31.22 -5.43
N SER A 153 8.40 30.75 -5.28
CA SER A 153 7.35 31.51 -4.59
C SER A 153 7.56 31.61 -3.08
N LEU A 154 8.42 30.75 -2.50
CA LEU A 154 8.75 30.78 -1.08
C LEU A 154 9.85 31.81 -0.77
N ASP A 155 10.76 32.11 -1.71
CA ASP A 155 11.89 33.02 -1.48
C ASP A 155 11.46 34.42 -1.02
N PRO A 156 10.43 35.06 -1.61
CA PRO A 156 9.94 36.36 -1.14
C PRO A 156 9.35 36.29 0.28
N ILE A 157 8.71 35.18 0.62
CA ILE A 157 8.12 34.97 1.96
C ILE A 157 9.23 34.85 3.00
N LEU A 158 10.28 34.07 2.71
CA LEU A 158 11.45 33.94 3.57
C LEU A 158 12.17 35.28 3.74
N THR A 159 12.40 36.00 2.64
CA THR A 159 13.03 37.33 2.68
C THR A 159 12.22 38.32 3.51
N HIS A 160 10.89 38.30 3.38
CA HIS A 160 10.03 39.17 4.18
C HIS A 160 10.04 38.78 5.67
N SER A 161 10.04 37.48 5.98
CA SER A 161 10.18 36.96 7.34
C SER A 161 11.48 37.41 7.99
N ASP A 162 12.60 37.29 7.29
CA ASP A 162 13.92 37.74 7.78
C ASP A 162 13.94 39.26 7.98
N GLY A 163 13.31 40.01 7.09
CA GLY A 163 13.13 41.47 7.22
C GLY A 163 12.34 41.86 8.46
N LEU A 164 11.23 41.17 8.74
CA LEU A 164 10.42 41.39 9.94
C LEU A 164 11.18 41.04 11.22
N LEU A 165 11.95 39.94 11.22
CA LEU A 165 12.78 39.55 12.36
C LEU A 165 13.85 40.63 12.65
N SER A 166 14.54 41.12 11.61
CA SER A 166 15.51 42.20 11.75
C SER A 166 14.88 43.51 12.26
N GLN A 167 13.67 43.85 11.80
CA GLN A 167 12.95 45.01 12.30
C GLN A 167 12.57 44.88 13.78
N PHE A 168 12.16 43.69 14.20
CA PHE A 168 11.88 43.38 15.60
C PHE A 168 13.14 43.57 16.46
N ASP A 169 14.25 42.93 16.08
CA ASP A 169 15.54 43.04 16.78
C ASP A 169 16.04 44.50 16.87
N ASN A 170 15.90 45.26 15.79
CA ASN A 170 16.33 46.66 15.76
C ASN A 170 15.43 47.57 16.61
N THR A 171 14.12 47.30 16.64
CA THR A 171 13.17 48.06 17.48
C THR A 171 13.47 47.83 18.95
N ASP A 172 13.71 46.58 19.35
CA ASP A 172 14.03 46.24 20.74
C ASP A 172 15.38 46.85 21.18
N LYS A 173 16.41 46.79 20.32
CA LYS A 173 17.69 47.48 20.56
C LYS A 173 17.54 49.00 20.67
N GLY A 174 16.69 49.60 19.82
CA GLY A 174 16.39 51.03 19.85
C GLY A 174 15.73 51.44 21.18
N ASN A 175 14.69 50.71 21.58
CA ASN A 175 13.98 50.93 22.85
C ASN A 175 14.91 50.77 24.07
N LEU A 176 15.78 49.75 24.05
CA LEU A 176 16.78 49.54 25.10
C LEU A 176 17.79 50.69 25.20
N SER A 177 18.25 51.19 24.05
CA SER A 177 19.17 52.32 23.96
C SER A 177 18.54 53.60 24.52
N GLU A 178 17.29 53.90 24.16
CA GLU A 178 16.54 55.03 24.71
C GLU A 178 16.36 54.92 26.22
N PHE A 179 15.95 53.74 26.71
CA PHE A 179 15.80 53.48 28.15
C PHE A 179 17.12 53.73 28.90
N THR A 180 18.21 53.14 28.44
CA THR A 180 19.54 53.26 29.06
C THR A 180 20.01 54.72 29.08
N THR A 181 19.77 55.46 27.99
CA THR A 181 20.10 56.89 27.88
C THR A 181 19.31 57.73 28.90
N ARG A 182 17.99 57.50 29.00
CA ARG A 182 17.14 58.21 29.97
C ARG A 182 17.60 57.95 31.41
N MET A 183 17.89 56.70 31.73
CA MET A 183 18.38 56.31 33.05
C MET A 183 19.74 56.95 33.39
N GLY A 184 20.66 56.99 32.43
CA GLY A 184 21.95 57.69 32.57
C GLY A 184 21.78 59.20 32.80
N ASN A 185 20.83 59.83 32.12
CA ASN A 185 20.49 61.24 32.33
C ASN A 185 19.93 61.49 33.73
N ILE A 186 19.06 60.61 34.24
CA ILE A 186 18.52 60.70 35.60
C ILE A 186 19.65 60.56 36.64
N SER A 187 20.52 59.56 36.48
CA SER A 187 21.68 59.39 37.36
C SER A 187 22.58 60.64 37.37
N SER A 188 22.88 61.19 36.19
CA SER A 188 23.71 62.40 36.05
C SER A 188 23.05 63.61 36.70
N PHE A 189 21.73 63.77 36.54
CA PHE A 189 20.97 64.82 37.18
C PHE A 189 21.02 64.70 38.71
N LEU A 190 20.74 63.50 39.27
CA LEU A 190 20.74 63.27 40.72
C LEU A 190 22.11 63.58 41.34
N ASN A 191 23.20 63.13 40.71
CA ASN A 191 24.56 63.42 41.15
C ASN A 191 24.87 64.93 41.10
N SER A 192 24.49 65.60 40.01
CA SER A 192 24.69 67.05 39.86
C SER A 192 23.87 67.85 40.87
N PHE A 193 22.62 67.44 41.11
CA PHE A 193 21.72 68.05 42.09
C PHE A 193 22.28 67.93 43.51
N ALA A 194 22.70 66.73 43.91
CA ALA A 194 23.29 66.52 45.24
C ALA A 194 24.55 67.38 45.44
N THR A 195 25.40 67.47 44.42
CA THR A 195 26.63 68.28 44.45
C THR A 195 26.34 69.78 44.52
N ASN A 196 25.47 70.29 43.64
CA ASN A 196 25.17 71.73 43.54
C ASN A 196 24.49 72.30 44.79
N TYR A 197 23.67 71.49 45.46
CA TYR A 197 22.94 71.91 46.65
C TYR A 197 23.53 71.35 47.96
N ASN A 198 24.69 70.69 47.88
CA ASN A 198 25.40 70.10 49.02
C ASN A 198 24.53 69.16 49.88
N PHE A 199 23.63 68.41 49.23
CA PHE A 199 22.81 67.40 49.89
C PHE A 199 23.63 66.15 50.16
N ASN A 200 23.43 65.52 51.33
CA ASN A 200 24.01 64.22 51.60
C ASN A 200 23.41 63.19 50.61
N PRO A 201 24.23 62.55 49.76
CA PRO A 201 23.79 61.59 48.75
C PRO A 201 23.01 60.40 49.32
N GLY A 202 23.21 60.07 50.59
CA GLY A 202 22.51 58.99 51.29
C GLY A 202 21.01 59.24 51.50
N TYR A 203 20.55 60.50 51.58
CA TYR A 203 19.11 60.81 51.69
C TYR A 203 18.36 60.65 50.37
N LEU A 204 19.09 60.69 49.25
CA LEU A 204 18.54 60.54 47.90
C LEU A 204 18.77 59.11 47.36
N GLU A 205 19.33 58.21 48.18
CA GLU A 205 19.63 56.81 47.84
C GLU A 205 20.37 56.67 46.49
N ILE A 206 21.21 57.65 46.13
CA ILE A 206 21.84 57.74 44.80
C ILE A 206 22.72 56.53 44.52
N GLY A 207 23.40 56.00 45.56
CA GLY A 207 24.19 54.77 45.48
C GLY A 207 23.34 53.56 45.09
N ASP A 208 22.21 53.36 45.76
CA ASP A 208 21.30 52.24 45.52
C ASP A 208 20.62 52.35 44.15
N PHE A 209 20.24 53.57 43.76
CA PHE A 209 19.74 53.85 42.41
C PHE A 209 20.75 53.48 41.31
N ASN A 210 22.03 53.81 41.47
CA ASN A 210 23.06 53.48 40.49
C ASN A 210 23.34 51.97 40.40
N VAL A 211 23.31 51.27 41.54
CA VAL A 211 23.44 49.81 41.58
C VAL A 211 22.25 49.15 40.88
N TRP A 212 21.03 49.58 41.20
CA TRP A 212 19.81 49.08 40.57
C TRP A 212 19.80 49.35 39.06
N ASN A 213 20.11 50.57 38.65
CA ASN A 213 20.17 50.96 37.24
C ASN A 213 21.17 50.09 36.47
N THR A 214 22.37 49.89 37.01
CA THR A 214 23.40 49.04 36.40
C THR A 214 22.94 47.59 36.28
N ALA A 215 22.33 47.04 37.33
CA ALA A 215 21.82 45.67 37.31
C ALA A 215 20.68 45.47 36.30
N LEU A 216 19.78 46.44 36.20
CA LEU A 216 18.65 46.41 35.27
C LEU A 216 19.11 46.55 33.81
N SER A 217 19.97 47.53 33.49
CA SER A 217 20.54 47.69 32.15
C SER A 217 21.31 46.45 31.70
N ASN A 218 22.10 45.84 32.58
CA ASN A 218 22.82 44.59 32.28
C ASN A 218 21.87 43.42 32.03
N SER A 219 20.74 43.34 32.74
CA SER A 219 19.76 42.27 32.55
C SER A 219 18.97 42.45 31.26
N LEU A 220 18.60 43.68 30.91
CA LEU A 220 17.88 44.00 29.68
C LEU A 220 18.77 43.88 28.43
N SER A 221 20.08 44.11 28.54
CA SER A 221 21.03 43.93 27.42
C SER A 221 21.28 42.47 27.00
N LYS A 222 20.77 41.51 27.77
CA LYS A 222 20.86 40.08 27.48
C LYS A 222 19.65 39.55 26.69
N TRP A 223 18.61 40.37 26.57
CA TRP A 223 17.47 40.19 25.68
C TRP A 223 17.74 41.00 24.40
#